data_AF-A0AAD9UC44-F1
#
_entry.id   AF-A0AAD9UC44-F1
#
_cell.length_a   1.000
_cell.length_b   1.000
_cell.length_c   1.000
_cell.angle_alpha   90.00
_cell.angle_beta   90.00
_cell.angle_gamma   90.00
#
_symmetry.space_group_name_H-M   'P 1'
#
loop_
_entity.id
_entity.type
_entity.pdbx_description
1 polymer ?
#
loop_
_entity_poly.entity_id
_entity_poly.type
_entity_poly.pdbx_seq_one_letter_code
_entity_poly.pdbx_strand_id
1 'polypeptide(L)'
;MRRIANDPHTFYNGSLANDIVSDLKDGGGIITLQDLKNYTTKIKTPLNITLKINNEILTVYSPPPPASGAVILFMLNVLKGYHWSNDTLATLSGRVLTFHRIAETFKFAYARRSQLGDEDFVDISQLLANLTNDVYATNIRKLITDAKTQKLSYYGGAFEARGGLGTTHINVLAQDGGAVAITSTINTSFGSKVFGSKTGIIFNNEMDDFSTPGTVNSYGVPASPTNFIAPGKRPMSSTCPTLILDDAGNVRLATGAPGGTRITTNTAWVRAN
;
A
#
# COMPACT_ATOMS: atom_id res chain seq x y z
N MET A 1 -26.59 5.49 -6.67
CA MET A 1 -26.69 4.01 -6.81
C MET A 1 -27.53 3.56 -8.00
N ARG A 2 -28.85 3.80 -8.08
CA ARG A 2 -29.68 3.34 -9.23
C ARG A 2 -29.14 3.75 -10.62
N ARG A 3 -28.68 5.00 -10.77
CA ARG A 3 -28.07 5.50 -12.03
C ARG A 3 -26.86 4.68 -12.47
N ILE A 4 -25.96 4.37 -11.53
CA ILE A 4 -24.74 3.57 -11.78
C ILE A 4 -25.09 2.11 -12.07
N ALA A 5 -26.09 1.56 -11.38
CA ALA A 5 -26.55 0.18 -11.61
C ALA A 5 -27.16 0.00 -13.01
N ASN A 6 -27.83 1.02 -13.53
CA ASN A 6 -28.39 1.00 -14.89
C ASN A 6 -27.32 1.23 -15.96
N ASP A 7 -26.44 2.22 -15.74
CA ASP A 7 -25.32 2.51 -16.62
C ASP A 7 -24.14 3.10 -15.82
N PRO A 8 -23.04 2.34 -15.61
CA PRO A 8 -21.89 2.81 -14.86
C PRO A 8 -21.16 3.96 -15.55
N HIS A 9 -21.30 4.12 -16.87
CA HIS A 9 -20.69 5.23 -17.60
C HIS A 9 -21.27 6.58 -17.19
N THR A 10 -22.49 6.62 -16.64
CA THR A 10 -23.09 7.87 -16.14
C THR A 10 -22.25 8.58 -15.08
N PHE A 11 -21.45 7.83 -14.31
CA PHE A 11 -20.55 8.37 -13.29
C PHE A 11 -19.42 9.23 -13.89
N TYR A 12 -18.94 8.86 -15.08
CA TYR A 12 -17.79 9.49 -15.74
C TYR A 12 -18.18 10.39 -16.92
N ASN A 13 -19.25 10.03 -17.64
CA ASN A 13 -19.67 10.67 -18.87
C ASN A 13 -21.20 10.67 -19.00
N GLY A 14 -21.88 11.46 -18.16
CA GLY A 14 -23.33 11.56 -18.21
C GLY A 14 -23.89 12.58 -17.22
N SER A 15 -25.21 12.53 -17.01
CA SER A 15 -25.88 13.44 -16.09
C SER A 15 -25.34 13.32 -14.65
N LEU A 16 -24.90 12.13 -14.22
CA LEU A 16 -24.36 11.96 -12.86
C LEU A 16 -23.00 12.62 -12.73
N ALA A 17 -22.16 12.54 -13.77
CA ALA A 17 -20.89 13.28 -13.84
C ALA A 17 -21.11 14.80 -13.70
N ASN A 18 -22.16 15.36 -14.32
CA ASN A 18 -22.51 16.79 -14.17
C ASN A 18 -22.85 17.13 -12.72
N ASP A 19 -23.68 16.32 -12.07
CA ASP A 19 -24.06 16.53 -10.67
C ASP A 19 -22.84 16.41 -9.73
N ILE A 20 -21.96 15.43 -9.97
CA ILE A 20 -20.70 15.25 -9.23
C ILE A 20 -19.81 16.49 -9.34
N VAL A 21 -19.59 16.99 -10.56
CA VAL A 21 -18.74 18.18 -10.79
C VAL A 21 -19.36 19.42 -10.16
N SER A 22 -20.69 19.56 -10.21
CA SER A 22 -21.37 20.66 -9.52
C SER A 22 -21.18 20.57 -8.01
N ASP A 23 -21.38 19.39 -7.40
CA ASP A 23 -21.19 19.19 -5.96
C ASP A 23 -19.73 19.46 -5.54
N LEU A 24 -18.75 19.05 -6.35
CA LEU A 24 -17.33 19.31 -6.08
C LEU A 24 -17.00 20.80 -6.18
N LYS A 25 -17.56 21.52 -7.16
CA LYS A 25 -17.38 22.98 -7.29
C LYS A 25 -18.01 23.74 -6.12
N ASP A 26 -19.20 23.33 -5.69
CA ASP A 26 -19.87 23.92 -4.51
C ASP A 26 -19.01 23.75 -3.24
N GLY A 27 -18.24 22.65 -3.16
CA GLY A 27 -17.24 22.39 -2.10
C GLY A 27 -15.86 23.03 -2.32
N GLY A 28 -15.66 23.84 -3.36
CA GLY A 28 -14.38 24.51 -3.66
C GLY A 28 -13.34 23.65 -4.42
N GLY A 29 -13.75 22.48 -4.94
CA GLY A 29 -12.90 21.59 -5.73
C GLY A 29 -12.67 22.09 -7.17
N ILE A 30 -11.55 21.66 -7.75
CA ILE A 30 -11.14 22.06 -9.11
C ILE A 30 -11.40 21.00 -10.19
N ILE A 31 -12.01 19.86 -9.82
CA ILE A 31 -12.26 18.74 -10.73
C ILE A 31 -13.28 19.16 -11.78
N THR A 32 -12.99 18.84 -13.04
CA THR A 32 -13.83 19.13 -14.20
C THR A 32 -14.49 17.88 -14.77
N LEU A 33 -15.46 18.08 -15.66
CA LEU A 33 -16.05 16.97 -16.43
C LEU A 33 -15.01 16.27 -17.31
N GLN A 34 -14.00 17.01 -17.79
CA GLN A 34 -12.95 16.41 -18.61
C GLN A 34 -12.07 15.48 -17.79
N ASP A 35 -11.79 15.82 -16.53
CA ASP A 35 -11.06 14.95 -15.61
C ASP A 35 -11.81 13.63 -15.37
N LEU A 36 -13.12 13.69 -15.15
CA LEU A 36 -13.95 12.50 -15.01
C LEU A 36 -13.99 11.66 -16.30
N LYS A 37 -14.18 12.30 -17.46
CA LYS A 37 -14.24 11.61 -18.76
C LYS A 37 -12.92 10.93 -19.14
N ASN A 38 -11.79 11.54 -18.78
CA ASN A 38 -10.47 11.02 -19.08
C ASN A 38 -10.02 9.90 -18.12
N TYR A 39 -10.73 9.70 -17.02
CA TYR A 39 -10.37 8.67 -16.04
C TYR A 39 -10.60 7.27 -16.62
N THR A 40 -9.57 6.42 -16.49
CA THR A 40 -9.66 4.98 -16.77
C THR A 40 -8.96 4.20 -15.67
N THR A 41 -9.47 3.01 -15.36
CA THR A 41 -8.78 2.07 -14.46
C THR A 41 -7.63 1.41 -15.18
N LYS A 42 -6.51 1.19 -14.47
CA LYS A 42 -5.33 0.50 -15.03
C LYS A 42 -5.28 -0.93 -14.51
N ILE A 43 -5.24 -1.90 -15.41
CA ILE A 43 -4.96 -3.30 -15.10
C ILE A 43 -3.45 -3.48 -15.15
N LYS A 44 -2.87 -4.03 -14.07
CA LYS A 44 -1.43 -4.23 -13.96
C LYS A 44 -1.11 -5.65 -13.50
N THR A 45 0.00 -6.18 -14.00
CA THR A 45 0.56 -7.44 -13.51
C THR A 45 1.01 -7.28 -12.06
N PRO A 46 0.61 -8.18 -11.14
CA PRO A 46 1.04 -8.11 -9.74
C PRO A 46 2.54 -8.36 -9.61
N LEU A 47 3.14 -7.73 -8.60
CA LEU A 47 4.47 -8.09 -8.13
C LEU A 47 4.40 -9.40 -7.35
N ASN A 48 5.48 -10.16 -7.32
CA ASN A 48 5.53 -11.38 -6.54
C ASN A 48 6.92 -11.69 -5.96
N ILE A 49 6.92 -12.56 -4.95
CA ILE A 49 8.09 -13.25 -4.41
C ILE A 49 7.73 -14.69 -4.10
N THR A 50 8.76 -15.51 -3.89
CA THR A 50 8.60 -16.88 -3.39
C THR A 50 9.00 -16.98 -1.91
N LEU A 51 8.16 -17.65 -1.13
CA LEU A 51 8.43 -18.05 0.25
C LEU A 51 8.51 -19.59 0.32
N LYS A 52 9.43 -20.10 1.13
CA LYS A 52 9.52 -21.52 1.46
C LYS A 52 9.24 -21.70 2.94
N ILE A 53 8.14 -22.37 3.28
CA ILE A 53 7.67 -22.52 4.67
C ILE A 53 7.26 -23.98 4.86
N ASN A 54 7.86 -24.66 5.84
CA ASN A 54 7.60 -26.08 6.13
C ASN A 54 7.66 -27.00 4.90
N ASN A 55 8.63 -26.76 4.01
CA ASN A 55 8.80 -27.43 2.71
C ASN A 55 7.75 -27.13 1.64
N GLU A 56 6.74 -26.30 1.91
CA GLU A 56 5.84 -25.78 0.89
C GLU A 56 6.48 -24.57 0.18
N ILE A 57 6.31 -24.51 -1.14
CA ILE A 57 6.64 -23.34 -1.97
C ILE A 57 5.36 -22.52 -2.11
N LEU A 58 5.43 -21.26 -1.72
CA LEU A 58 4.32 -20.33 -1.79
C LEU A 58 4.71 -19.12 -2.63
N THR A 59 3.85 -18.69 -3.53
CA THR A 59 4.00 -17.44 -4.27
C THR A 59 3.10 -16.38 -3.68
N VAL A 60 3.70 -15.27 -3.26
CA VAL A 60 2.98 -14.13 -2.70
C VAL A 60 2.83 -13.07 -3.77
N TYR A 61 1.60 -12.63 -4.02
CA TYR A 61 1.27 -11.59 -4.99
C TYR A 61 0.73 -10.34 -4.31
N SER A 62 1.14 -9.16 -4.79
CA SER A 62 0.67 -7.86 -4.30
C SER A 62 0.76 -6.81 -5.42
N PRO A 63 -0.08 -5.75 -5.44
CA PRO A 63 -0.12 -4.81 -6.56
C PRO A 63 1.17 -3.96 -6.67
N PRO A 64 1.58 -3.59 -7.88
CA PRO A 64 2.66 -2.62 -8.10
C PRO A 64 2.25 -1.18 -7.69
N PRO A 65 3.19 -0.23 -7.68
CA PRO A 65 2.89 1.19 -7.48
C PRO A 65 1.76 1.73 -8.38
N PRO A 66 1.02 2.75 -7.92
CA PRO A 66 1.24 3.53 -6.69
C PRO A 66 0.76 2.85 -5.40
N ALA A 67 0.34 1.58 -5.44
CA ALA A 67 0.12 0.79 -4.23
C ALA A 67 1.45 0.37 -3.56
N SER A 68 1.39 -0.06 -2.30
CA SER A 68 2.57 -0.45 -1.51
C SER A 68 2.86 -1.96 -1.53
N GLY A 69 2.45 -2.69 -2.57
CA GLY A 69 2.70 -4.13 -2.66
C GLY A 69 4.20 -4.49 -2.64
N ALA A 70 5.04 -3.72 -3.31
CA ALA A 70 6.50 -3.90 -3.27
C ALA A 70 7.07 -3.83 -1.83
N VAL A 71 6.46 -3.03 -0.96
CA VAL A 71 6.90 -2.80 0.42
C VAL A 71 6.61 -4.03 1.28
N ILE A 72 5.41 -4.60 1.20
CA ILE A 72 5.06 -5.82 1.93
C ILE A 72 5.90 -7.01 1.44
N LEU A 73 6.09 -7.15 0.11
CA LEU A 73 6.92 -8.21 -0.43
C LEU A 73 8.36 -8.09 0.07
N PHE A 74 8.94 -6.88 0.06
CA PHE A 74 10.26 -6.64 0.61
C PHE A 74 10.36 -7.02 2.10
N MET A 75 9.38 -6.63 2.93
CA MET A 75 9.34 -7.01 4.34
C MET A 75 9.35 -8.53 4.51
N LEU A 76 8.47 -9.24 3.82
CA LEU A 76 8.39 -10.71 3.88
C LEU A 76 9.70 -11.34 3.39
N ASN A 77 10.32 -10.78 2.35
CA ASN A 77 11.56 -11.30 1.80
C ASN A 77 12.76 -11.13 2.76
N VAL A 78 12.82 -10.00 3.46
CA VAL A 78 13.81 -9.80 4.53
C VAL A 78 13.53 -10.75 5.69
N LEU A 79 12.28 -10.92 6.12
CA LEU A 79 11.94 -11.74 7.28
C LEU A 79 12.13 -13.25 7.03
N LYS A 80 11.91 -13.73 5.79
CA LYS A 80 11.88 -15.18 5.48
C LYS A 80 13.16 -15.93 5.87
N GLY A 81 14.32 -15.27 5.84
CA GLY A 81 15.58 -15.94 6.18
C GLY A 81 16.07 -15.70 7.60
N TYR A 82 15.19 -15.29 8.53
CA TYR A 82 15.40 -15.51 9.96
C TYR A 82 14.92 -16.89 10.43
N HIS A 83 14.22 -17.65 9.57
CA HIS A 83 13.83 -19.04 9.81
C HIS A 83 13.20 -19.30 11.18
N TRP A 84 12.16 -18.53 11.52
CA TRP A 84 11.49 -18.67 12.82
C TRP A 84 10.86 -20.04 12.97
N SER A 85 10.99 -20.59 14.17
CA SER A 85 10.34 -21.82 14.62
C SER A 85 9.54 -21.57 15.89
N ASN A 86 8.65 -22.50 16.24
CA ASN A 86 7.96 -22.47 17.53
C ASN A 86 8.94 -22.37 18.71
N ASP A 87 10.10 -23.01 18.63
CA ASP A 87 11.16 -22.93 19.66
C ASP A 87 11.72 -21.51 19.81
N THR A 88 11.84 -20.79 18.70
CA THR A 88 12.33 -19.39 18.69
C THR A 88 11.35 -18.48 19.43
N LEU A 89 10.06 -18.79 19.41
CA LEU A 89 9.00 -18.01 20.06
C LEU A 89 8.63 -18.52 21.45
N ALA A 90 9.16 -19.69 21.88
CA ALA A 90 8.86 -20.28 23.17
C ALA A 90 9.41 -19.44 24.35
N THR A 91 10.58 -18.81 24.16
CA THR A 91 11.24 -18.01 25.20
C THR A 91 10.91 -16.52 25.09
N LEU A 92 10.97 -15.80 26.22
CA LEU A 92 10.81 -14.33 26.22
C LEU A 92 11.88 -13.66 25.34
N SER A 93 13.15 -14.04 25.50
CA SER A 93 14.26 -13.46 24.74
C SER A 93 14.11 -13.69 23.24
N GLY A 94 13.66 -14.88 22.82
CA GLY A 94 13.41 -15.18 21.42
C GLY A 94 12.24 -14.38 20.83
N ARG A 95 11.16 -14.18 21.58
CA ARG A 95 10.07 -13.26 21.20
C ARG A 95 10.56 -11.83 21.05
N VAL A 96 11.27 -11.30 22.04
CA VAL A 96 11.83 -9.93 22.02
C VAL A 96 12.71 -9.72 20.80
N LEU A 97 13.60 -10.68 20.51
CA LEU A 97 14.48 -10.62 19.35
C LEU A 97 13.71 -10.66 18.03
N THR A 98 12.63 -11.46 17.96
CA THR A 98 11.76 -11.53 16.79
C THR A 98 11.08 -10.18 16.52
N PHE A 99 10.45 -9.59 17.55
CA PHE A 99 9.84 -8.26 17.44
C PHE A 99 10.84 -7.18 17.05
N HIS A 100 12.06 -7.23 17.59
CA HIS A 100 13.14 -6.33 17.23
C HIS A 100 13.47 -6.41 15.73
N ARG A 101 13.70 -7.63 15.21
CA ARG A 101 14.00 -7.86 13.78
C ARG A 101 12.85 -7.44 12.86
N ILE A 102 11.60 -7.63 13.28
CA ILE A 102 10.41 -7.16 12.55
C ILE A 102 10.38 -5.63 12.51
N ALA A 103 10.57 -4.97 13.66
CA ALA A 103 10.59 -3.51 13.73
C ALA A 103 11.71 -2.89 12.89
N GLU A 104 12.92 -3.44 12.94
CA GLU A 104 14.05 -2.99 12.11
C GLU A 104 13.78 -3.20 10.61
N THR A 105 13.18 -4.34 10.23
CA THR A 105 12.77 -4.60 8.85
C THR A 105 11.76 -3.56 8.37
N PHE A 106 10.78 -3.22 9.20
CA PHE A 106 9.79 -2.19 8.86
C PHE A 106 10.44 -0.81 8.67
N LYS A 107 11.42 -0.43 9.50
CA LYS A 107 12.14 0.84 9.31
C LYS A 107 12.85 0.92 7.96
N PHE A 108 13.54 -0.15 7.56
CA PHE A 108 14.14 -0.23 6.21
C PHE A 108 13.09 -0.18 5.10
N ALA A 109 11.96 -0.89 5.28
CA ALA A 109 10.89 -0.93 4.28
C ALA A 109 10.24 0.44 4.08
N TYR A 110 10.00 1.22 5.14
CA TYR A 110 9.43 2.57 5.01
C TYR A 110 10.41 3.57 4.39
N ALA A 111 11.71 3.41 4.65
CA ALA A 111 12.71 4.20 3.95
C ALA A 111 12.66 3.95 2.43
N ARG A 112 12.47 2.71 1.99
CA ARG A 112 12.27 2.42 0.55
C ARG A 112 10.90 2.84 0.04
N ARG A 113 9.85 2.72 0.85
CA ARG A 113 8.52 3.23 0.52
C ARG A 113 8.55 4.71 0.18
N SER A 114 9.34 5.51 0.90
CA SER A 114 9.49 6.94 0.59
C SER A 114 10.15 7.25 -0.77
N GLN A 115 10.73 6.26 -1.42
CA GLN A 115 11.38 6.41 -2.73
C GLN A 115 10.47 5.89 -3.86
N LEU A 116 9.29 5.34 -3.53
CA LEU A 116 8.28 4.96 -4.51
C LEU A 116 7.47 6.18 -4.96
N GLY A 117 6.84 6.07 -6.12
CA GLY A 117 5.98 7.10 -6.71
C GLY A 117 5.08 6.50 -7.77
N ASP A 118 4.32 7.35 -8.45
CA ASP A 118 3.59 6.94 -9.64
C ASP A 118 4.55 6.67 -10.79
N GLU A 119 4.65 5.41 -11.21
CA GLU A 119 5.55 4.97 -12.29
C GLU A 119 5.24 5.58 -13.67
N ASP A 120 4.05 6.17 -13.86
CA ASP A 120 3.77 6.95 -15.08
C ASP A 120 4.51 8.31 -15.10
N PHE A 121 5.05 8.74 -13.95
CA PHE A 121 5.67 10.06 -13.77
C PHE A 121 7.13 10.00 -13.29
N VAL A 122 7.53 8.90 -12.63
CA VAL A 122 8.89 8.74 -12.10
C VAL A 122 9.40 7.33 -12.38
N ASP A 123 10.66 7.21 -12.81
CA ASP A 123 11.27 5.89 -12.99
C ASP A 123 11.69 5.30 -11.64
N ILE A 124 11.02 4.21 -11.27
CA ILE A 124 11.26 3.43 -10.06
C ILE A 124 11.61 1.97 -10.35
N SER A 125 11.92 1.65 -11.61
CA SER A 125 12.09 0.27 -12.09
C SER A 125 13.18 -0.48 -11.33
N GLN A 126 14.33 0.17 -11.12
CA GLN A 126 15.44 -0.41 -10.36
C GLN A 126 15.08 -0.62 -8.89
N LEU A 127 14.31 0.30 -8.29
CA LEU A 127 13.86 0.16 -6.90
C LEU A 127 12.90 -1.02 -6.76
N LEU A 128 11.96 -1.19 -7.69
CA LEU A 128 11.04 -2.33 -7.71
C LEU A 128 11.77 -3.67 -7.89
N ALA A 129 12.75 -3.71 -8.79
CA ALA A 129 13.62 -4.88 -8.96
C ALA A 129 14.36 -5.21 -7.65
N ASN A 130 14.90 -4.21 -6.96
CA ASN A 130 15.56 -4.42 -5.67
C ASN A 130 14.61 -4.93 -4.59
N LEU A 131 13.41 -4.32 -4.44
CA LEU A 131 12.46 -4.67 -3.37
C LEU A 131 11.90 -6.09 -3.48
N THR A 132 11.91 -6.67 -4.68
CA THR A 132 11.45 -8.05 -4.94
C THR A 132 12.61 -9.05 -5.03
N ASN A 133 13.87 -8.61 -4.86
CA ASN A 133 15.05 -9.44 -5.03
C ASN A 133 15.60 -10.02 -3.70
N ASP A 134 15.91 -11.32 -3.72
CA ASP A 134 16.40 -12.07 -2.54
C ASP A 134 17.79 -11.64 -2.08
N VAL A 135 18.69 -11.28 -3.01
CA VAL A 135 20.04 -10.80 -2.68
C VAL A 135 19.95 -9.43 -2.00
N TYR A 136 19.09 -8.56 -2.51
CA TYR A 136 18.83 -7.26 -1.90
C TYR A 136 18.27 -7.40 -0.48
N ALA A 137 17.25 -8.25 -0.29
CA ALA A 137 16.70 -8.55 1.04
C ALA A 137 17.77 -9.11 2.00
N THR A 138 18.64 -10.00 1.51
CA THR A 138 19.76 -10.55 2.27
C THR A 138 20.75 -9.46 2.69
N ASN A 139 21.07 -8.53 1.80
CA ASN A 139 21.97 -7.42 2.11
C ASN A 139 21.37 -6.47 3.16
N ILE A 140 20.07 -6.20 3.09
CA ILE A 140 19.38 -5.42 4.13
C ILE A 140 19.41 -6.15 5.47
N ARG A 141 19.18 -7.47 5.48
CA ARG A 141 19.21 -8.26 6.71
C ARG A 141 20.56 -8.17 7.43
N LYS A 142 21.67 -8.12 6.69
CA LYS A 142 23.03 -7.93 7.25
C LYS A 142 23.22 -6.58 7.94
N LEU A 143 22.41 -5.57 7.61
CA LEU A 143 22.44 -4.25 8.24
C LEU A 143 21.63 -4.21 9.55
N ILE A 144 20.75 -5.19 9.80
CA ILE A 144 19.96 -5.28 11.02
C ILE A 144 20.82 -5.86 12.14
N THR A 145 21.01 -5.08 13.20
CA THR A 145 21.76 -5.50 14.39
C THR A 145 20.84 -5.95 15.50
N ASP A 146 20.99 -7.18 16.01
CA ASP A 146 20.11 -7.74 17.05
C ASP A 146 20.13 -7.00 18.40
N ALA A 147 21.20 -6.24 18.68
CA ALA A 147 21.40 -5.60 19.98
C ALA A 147 20.92 -4.14 20.07
N LYS A 148 20.62 -3.47 18.93
CA LYS A 148 20.28 -2.04 18.93
C LYS A 148 19.50 -1.61 17.70
N THR A 149 18.75 -0.51 17.85
CA THR A 149 18.22 0.30 16.74
C THR A 149 19.24 1.37 16.33
N GLN A 150 19.14 1.84 15.09
CA GLN A 150 19.93 2.94 14.57
C GLN A 150 19.16 4.27 14.55
N LYS A 151 19.88 5.38 14.34
CA LYS A 151 19.28 6.70 14.08
C LYS A 151 18.53 6.70 12.75
N LEU A 152 17.54 7.58 12.58
CA LEU A 152 16.68 7.62 11.40
C LEU A 152 17.44 7.76 10.07
N SER A 153 18.53 8.55 10.06
CA SER A 153 19.38 8.75 8.88
C SER A 153 20.04 7.46 8.36
N TYR A 154 20.18 6.44 9.21
CA TYR A 154 20.75 5.16 8.83
C TYR A 154 19.90 4.40 7.80
N TYR A 155 18.57 4.50 7.91
CA TYR A 155 17.66 3.78 7.02
C TYR A 155 17.49 4.50 5.66
N GLY A 156 17.73 5.81 5.61
CA GLY A 156 17.74 6.61 4.37
C GLY A 156 16.37 6.97 3.79
N GLY A 157 15.37 7.19 4.65
CA GLY A 157 13.99 7.52 4.23
C GLY A 157 13.66 9.02 4.26
N ALA A 158 12.70 9.42 3.42
CA ALA A 158 12.15 10.77 3.31
C ALA A 158 10.61 10.72 3.49
N PHE A 159 10.09 10.77 4.71
CA PHE A 159 8.69 10.39 4.98
C PHE A 159 7.95 11.32 5.93
N GLU A 160 6.70 11.61 5.58
CA GLU A 160 5.68 12.16 6.47
C GLU A 160 4.66 11.07 6.80
N ALA A 161 4.56 10.72 8.08
CA ALA A 161 3.54 9.77 8.53
C ALA A 161 2.19 10.47 8.60
N ARG A 162 1.22 9.99 7.81
CA ARG A 162 -0.18 10.40 7.91
C ARG A 162 -1.03 9.25 8.46
N GLY A 163 -1.93 9.57 9.38
CA GLY A 163 -2.91 8.64 9.91
C GLY A 163 -4.19 8.69 9.08
N GLY A 164 -4.96 7.60 9.07
CA GLY A 164 -6.23 7.56 8.37
C GLY A 164 -7.12 6.42 8.83
N LEU A 165 -8.42 6.69 8.95
CA LEU A 165 -9.48 5.74 9.33
C LEU A 165 -10.63 5.77 8.29
N GLY A 166 -10.30 5.71 7.00
CA GLY A 166 -11.27 5.68 5.89
C GLY A 166 -11.09 4.51 4.92
N THR A 167 -10.30 3.51 5.29
CA THR A 167 -10.02 2.32 4.48
C THR A 167 -10.81 1.13 4.99
N THR A 168 -11.27 0.28 4.07
CA THR A 168 -11.82 -1.05 4.36
C THR A 168 -11.14 -2.11 3.51
N HIS A 169 -11.14 -3.35 3.98
CA HIS A 169 -10.59 -4.49 3.27
C HIS A 169 -11.57 -5.66 3.32
N ILE A 170 -11.74 -6.33 2.17
CA ILE A 170 -12.63 -7.48 2.01
C ILE A 170 -11.87 -8.57 1.24
N ASN A 171 -12.02 -9.80 1.69
CA ASN A 171 -11.59 -11.00 0.97
C ASN A 171 -12.81 -11.82 0.58
N VAL A 172 -12.82 -12.33 -0.65
CA VAL A 172 -13.86 -13.23 -1.16
C VAL A 172 -13.17 -14.46 -1.73
N LEU A 173 -13.63 -15.65 -1.33
CA LEU A 173 -13.25 -16.93 -1.91
C LEU A 173 -14.51 -17.54 -2.52
N ALA A 174 -14.48 -17.81 -3.82
CA ALA A 174 -15.55 -18.44 -4.56
C ALA A 174 -15.44 -19.97 -4.48
N GLN A 175 -16.56 -20.65 -4.76
CA GLN A 175 -16.65 -22.11 -4.69
C GLN A 175 -15.75 -22.82 -5.72
N ASP A 176 -15.45 -22.16 -6.84
CA ASP A 176 -14.54 -22.64 -7.88
C ASP A 176 -13.04 -22.47 -7.53
N GLY A 177 -12.74 -21.96 -6.34
CA GLY A 177 -11.38 -21.69 -5.87
C GLY A 177 -10.83 -20.32 -6.26
N GLY A 178 -11.58 -19.51 -7.03
CA GLY A 178 -11.22 -18.13 -7.34
C GLY A 178 -11.23 -17.26 -6.08
N ALA A 179 -10.26 -16.35 -5.94
CA ALA A 179 -10.22 -15.42 -4.81
C ALA A 179 -10.00 -13.98 -5.24
N VAL A 180 -10.57 -13.06 -4.46
CA VAL A 180 -10.41 -11.62 -4.64
C VAL A 180 -10.09 -10.98 -3.29
N ALA A 181 -8.99 -10.22 -3.23
CA ALA A 181 -8.62 -9.37 -2.11
C ALA A 181 -8.78 -7.90 -2.52
N ILE A 182 -9.67 -7.17 -1.86
CA ILE A 182 -10.02 -5.79 -2.21
C ILE A 182 -9.72 -4.88 -1.04
N THR A 183 -8.91 -3.86 -1.27
CA THR A 183 -8.77 -2.73 -0.34
C THR A 183 -9.33 -1.48 -1.00
N SER A 184 -10.32 -0.86 -0.37
CA SER A 184 -10.98 0.36 -0.86
C SER A 184 -10.93 1.45 0.20
N THR A 185 -10.83 2.71 -0.22
CA THR A 185 -10.59 3.82 0.69
C THR A 185 -11.18 5.13 0.16
N ILE A 186 -11.55 6.00 1.10
CA ILE A 186 -11.77 7.45 0.85
C ILE A 186 -10.69 8.29 1.55
N ASN A 187 -9.54 7.67 1.80
CA ASN A 187 -8.43 8.09 2.66
C ASN A 187 -8.79 8.13 4.15
N THR A 188 -9.24 9.29 4.65
CA THR A 188 -9.54 9.49 6.08
C THR A 188 -11.02 9.28 6.39
N SER A 189 -11.42 9.28 7.66
CA SER A 189 -12.84 9.10 8.03
C SER A 189 -13.69 10.21 7.42
N PHE A 190 -14.72 9.83 6.66
CA PHE A 190 -15.55 10.73 5.85
C PHE A 190 -14.77 11.52 4.78
N GLY A 191 -13.57 11.09 4.42
CA GLY A 191 -12.77 11.64 3.33
C GLY A 191 -12.51 13.14 3.50
N SER A 192 -12.88 13.92 2.48
CA SER A 192 -12.76 15.38 2.51
C SER A 192 -13.80 16.07 3.39
N LYS A 193 -14.78 15.32 3.94
CA LYS A 193 -15.98 15.82 4.63
C LYS A 193 -16.88 16.67 3.72
N VAL A 194 -16.62 16.68 2.41
CA VAL A 194 -17.51 17.29 1.41
C VAL A 194 -18.59 16.27 1.07
N PHE A 195 -19.83 16.63 1.33
CA PHE A 195 -21.02 15.85 0.99
C PHE A 195 -21.74 16.49 -0.19
N GLY A 196 -21.90 15.72 -1.27
CA GLY A 196 -22.63 16.16 -2.45
C GLY A 196 -24.13 16.15 -2.21
N SER A 197 -24.76 17.32 -2.12
CA SER A 197 -26.20 17.44 -1.86
C SER A 197 -27.07 16.91 -3.00
N LYS A 198 -26.56 16.93 -4.24
CA LYS A 198 -27.27 16.41 -5.43
C LYS A 198 -27.08 14.91 -5.59
N THR A 199 -25.88 14.43 -5.27
CA THR A 199 -25.47 13.05 -5.54
C THR A 199 -25.58 12.10 -4.34
N GLY A 200 -25.56 12.65 -3.12
CA GLY A 200 -25.45 11.90 -1.87
C GLY A 200 -24.07 11.27 -1.63
N ILE A 201 -23.04 11.68 -2.40
CA ILE A 201 -21.70 11.11 -2.34
C ILE A 201 -20.86 11.85 -1.29
N ILE A 202 -20.11 11.10 -0.48
CA ILE A 202 -19.02 11.64 0.35
C ILE A 202 -17.73 11.52 -0.45
N PHE A 203 -17.05 12.63 -0.68
CA PHE A 203 -15.83 12.65 -1.49
C PHE A 203 -14.59 12.30 -0.66
N ASN A 204 -13.62 11.65 -1.31
CA ASN A 204 -12.35 11.30 -0.67
C ASN A 204 -11.45 12.53 -0.48
N ASN A 205 -10.41 12.38 0.33
CA ASN A 205 -9.29 13.31 0.40
C ASN A 205 -7.96 12.64 0.03
N GLU A 206 -7.94 11.80 -1.01
CA GLU A 206 -6.76 11.01 -1.38
C GLU A 206 -5.58 11.88 -1.86
N MET A 207 -5.84 13.09 -2.37
CA MET A 207 -4.79 14.06 -2.72
C MET A 207 -3.89 14.43 -1.54
N ASP A 208 -4.34 14.18 -0.29
CA ASP A 208 -3.54 14.33 0.92
C ASP A 208 -2.36 13.34 1.00
N ASP A 209 -2.38 12.24 0.24
CA ASP A 209 -1.27 11.28 0.23
C ASP A 209 -0.07 11.77 -0.61
N PHE A 210 -0.19 12.89 -1.34
CA PHE A 210 0.95 13.53 -1.98
C PHE A 210 1.89 14.18 -0.96
N SER A 211 3.17 14.15 -1.28
CA SER A 211 4.20 14.90 -0.57
C SER A 211 4.22 16.37 -1.00
N THR A 212 4.42 17.27 -0.05
CA THR A 212 4.46 18.72 -0.30
C THR A 212 5.91 19.19 -0.46
N PRO A 213 6.30 19.75 -1.63
CA PRO A 213 7.63 20.30 -1.82
C PRO A 213 7.98 21.36 -0.76
N GLY A 214 9.19 21.29 -0.21
CA GLY A 214 9.68 22.25 0.79
C GLY A 214 9.22 21.96 2.23
N THR A 215 8.37 20.97 2.46
CA THR A 215 8.00 20.55 3.82
C THR A 215 9.06 19.62 4.41
N VAL A 216 9.35 19.83 5.70
CA VAL A 216 10.25 19.01 6.52
C VAL A 216 9.50 18.69 7.81
N ASN A 217 9.46 17.41 8.21
CA ASN A 217 8.74 17.01 9.41
C ASN A 217 9.50 17.38 10.70
N SER A 218 8.89 17.14 11.87
CA SER A 218 9.46 17.44 13.19
C SER A 218 10.79 16.75 13.51
N TYR A 219 11.18 15.75 12.72
CA TYR A 219 12.44 15.01 12.84
C TYR A 219 13.50 15.44 11.81
N GLY A 220 13.26 16.53 11.06
CA GLY A 220 14.19 17.03 10.05
C GLY A 220 14.19 16.22 8.75
N VAL A 221 13.17 15.39 8.50
CA VAL A 221 13.09 14.56 7.31
C VAL A 221 12.29 15.28 6.21
N PRO A 222 12.85 15.43 4.99
CA PRO A 222 12.17 16.12 3.91
C PRO A 222 11.04 15.28 3.30
N ALA A 223 10.12 15.96 2.63
CA ALA A 223 9.07 15.35 1.82
C ALA A 223 9.63 14.54 0.63
N SER A 224 8.95 13.46 0.24
CA SER A 224 9.39 12.56 -0.83
C SER A 224 9.23 13.20 -2.22
N PRO A 225 10.32 13.42 -2.98
CA PRO A 225 10.22 14.04 -4.30
C PRO A 225 9.50 13.17 -5.34
N THR A 226 9.62 11.85 -5.24
CA THR A 226 8.97 10.90 -6.16
C THR A 226 7.46 10.93 -6.04
N ASN A 227 6.94 11.42 -4.91
CA ASN A 227 5.52 11.54 -4.61
C ASN A 227 5.06 13.01 -4.50
N PHE A 228 5.74 13.97 -5.14
CA PHE A 228 5.20 15.32 -5.30
C PHE A 228 3.98 15.33 -6.22
N ILE A 229 3.04 16.23 -5.91
CA ILE A 229 1.79 16.45 -6.66
C ILE A 229 2.08 16.92 -8.09
N ALA A 230 1.36 16.35 -9.05
CA ALA A 230 1.35 16.79 -10.45
C ALA A 230 -0.02 16.49 -11.09
N PRO A 231 -0.47 17.26 -12.09
CA PRO A 231 -1.72 16.98 -12.81
C PRO A 231 -1.72 15.56 -13.40
N GLY A 232 -2.82 14.82 -13.20
CA GLY A 232 -2.99 13.44 -13.69
C GLY A 232 -2.19 12.37 -12.94
N LYS A 233 -1.30 12.76 -12.03
CA LYS A 233 -0.53 11.83 -11.20
C LYS A 233 -1.40 11.23 -10.11
N ARG A 234 -1.08 10.00 -9.70
CA ARG A 234 -1.71 9.32 -8.58
C ARG A 234 -0.81 9.40 -7.33
N PRO A 235 -1.36 9.67 -6.14
CA PRO A 235 -0.57 9.67 -4.92
C PRO A 235 -0.19 8.24 -4.50
N MET A 236 0.93 8.11 -3.79
CA MET A 236 1.36 6.83 -3.22
C MET A 236 0.41 6.35 -2.12
N SER A 237 -0.26 5.23 -2.38
CA SER A 237 -1.15 4.57 -1.43
C SER A 237 -0.38 3.61 -0.51
N SER A 238 -0.90 3.39 0.69
CA SER A 238 -0.40 2.35 1.61
C SER A 238 -1.05 0.97 1.39
N THR A 239 -2.04 0.89 0.50
CA THR A 239 -2.77 -0.35 0.22
C THR A 239 -1.86 -1.44 -0.34
N CYS A 240 -2.06 -2.68 0.11
CA CYS A 240 -1.34 -3.85 -0.38
C CYS A 240 -2.19 -5.13 -0.22
N PRO A 241 -3.39 -5.21 -0.85
CA PRO A 241 -4.13 -6.48 -0.89
C PRO A 241 -3.21 -7.58 -1.44
N THR A 242 -3.18 -8.71 -0.76
CA THR A 242 -2.16 -9.74 -0.95
C THR A 242 -2.82 -11.11 -1.05
N LEU A 243 -2.44 -11.86 -2.09
CA LEU A 243 -2.83 -13.26 -2.28
C LEU A 243 -1.59 -14.13 -2.14
N ILE A 244 -1.73 -15.28 -1.50
CA ILE A 244 -0.69 -16.30 -1.39
C ILE A 244 -1.23 -17.58 -2.00
N LEU A 245 -0.50 -18.11 -2.97
CA LEU A 245 -0.84 -19.33 -3.69
C LEU A 245 0.20 -20.41 -3.37
N ASP A 246 -0.20 -21.68 -3.41
CA ASP A 246 0.74 -22.80 -3.46
C ASP A 246 1.25 -23.04 -4.88
N ASP A 247 2.19 -23.97 -5.02
CA ASP A 247 2.82 -24.32 -6.32
C ASP A 247 1.82 -24.90 -7.34
N ALA A 248 0.68 -25.43 -6.88
CA ALA A 248 -0.41 -25.90 -7.74
C ALA A 248 -1.39 -24.77 -8.13
N GLY A 249 -1.17 -23.55 -7.64
CA GLY A 249 -2.00 -22.38 -7.93
C GLY A 249 -3.23 -22.23 -7.01
N ASN A 250 -3.37 -23.04 -5.97
CA ASN A 250 -4.49 -22.91 -5.04
C ASN A 250 -4.25 -21.76 -4.06
N VAL A 251 -5.30 -20.99 -3.77
CA VAL A 251 -5.24 -19.88 -2.82
C VAL A 251 -5.08 -20.43 -1.40
N ARG A 252 -3.96 -20.11 -0.77
CA ARG A 252 -3.64 -20.46 0.62
C ARG A 252 -3.99 -19.36 1.60
N LEU A 253 -3.91 -18.10 1.16
CA LEU A 253 -4.29 -16.95 1.95
C LEU A 253 -4.72 -15.79 1.05
N ALA A 254 -5.79 -15.10 1.43
CA ALA A 254 -6.13 -13.77 0.95
C ALA A 254 -6.13 -12.82 2.15
N THR A 255 -5.39 -11.72 2.06
CA THR A 255 -5.17 -10.83 3.19
C THR A 255 -4.91 -9.38 2.78
N GLY A 256 -5.08 -8.50 3.76
CA GLY A 256 -4.91 -7.07 3.66
C GLY A 256 -5.50 -6.42 4.91
N ALA A 257 -5.27 -5.12 5.05
CA ALA A 257 -5.72 -4.39 6.24
C ALA A 257 -6.15 -2.96 5.89
N PRO A 258 -6.99 -2.34 6.72
CA PRO A 258 -7.11 -0.89 6.80
C PRO A 258 -6.07 -0.30 7.76
N GLY A 259 -6.00 1.04 7.85
CA GLY A 259 -5.21 1.75 8.86
C GLY A 259 -4.16 2.73 8.33
N GLY A 260 -4.40 3.32 7.15
CA GLY A 260 -3.53 4.33 6.54
C GLY A 260 -2.11 3.82 6.37
N THR A 261 -1.13 4.57 6.87
CA THR A 261 0.29 4.21 6.73
C THR A 261 0.64 2.87 7.36
N ARG A 262 -0.14 2.33 8.31
CA ARG A 262 0.12 1.03 8.98
C ARG A 262 -0.38 -0.18 8.20
N ILE A 263 -1.02 -0.02 7.03
CA ILE A 263 -1.58 -1.13 6.25
C ILE A 263 -0.52 -2.18 5.90
N THR A 264 0.66 -1.75 5.44
CA THR A 264 1.75 -2.66 5.07
C THR A 264 2.25 -3.48 6.25
N THR A 265 2.48 -2.86 7.41
CA THR A 265 2.94 -3.54 8.62
C THR A 265 1.89 -4.48 9.19
N ASN A 266 0.61 -4.06 9.20
CA ASN A 266 -0.50 -4.90 9.66
C ASN A 266 -0.66 -6.13 8.78
N THR A 267 -0.58 -5.95 7.45
CA THR A 267 -0.68 -7.06 6.49
C THR A 267 0.50 -8.02 6.62
N ALA A 268 1.72 -7.50 6.81
CA ALA A 268 2.91 -8.32 7.09
C ALA A 268 2.77 -9.15 8.36
N TRP A 269 2.20 -8.54 9.40
CA TRP A 269 2.01 -9.17 10.69
C TRP A 269 1.10 -10.40 10.63
N VAL A 270 0.05 -10.37 9.80
CA VAL A 270 -0.87 -11.50 9.63
C VAL A 270 -0.16 -12.76 9.13
N ARG A 271 0.90 -12.63 8.32
CA ARG A 271 1.69 -13.79 7.84
C ARG A 271 2.82 -14.20 8.78
N ALA A 272 3.28 -13.29 9.65
CA ALA A 272 4.34 -13.56 10.61
C ALA A 272 3.89 -14.51 11.75
N ASN A 273 2.57 -14.65 11.96
CA ASN A 273 1.95 -15.62 12.85
C ASN A 273 1.44 -16.83 12.05
#